data_AF-A0AAJ0PJQ6-F1
#
_entry.id   AF-A0AAJ0PJQ6-F1
#
_cell.length_a   1.000
_cell.length_b   1.000
_cell.length_c   1.000
_cell.angle_alpha   90.00
_cell.angle_beta   90.00
_cell.angle_gamma   90.00
#
_symmetry.space_group_name_H-M   'P 1'
#
loop_
_entity.id
_entity.type
_entity.pdbx_description
1 polymer ?
#
loop_
_entity_poly.entity_id
_entity_poly.type
_entity_poly.pdbx_seq_one_letter_code
_entity_poly.pdbx_strand_id
1 'polypeptide(L)'
;MHTPRPHRNNVRILPALVDRHADQLQAAADDEALARDERNEAIADGATFDVLPFSTEQIAVLDAALRRGRIEDVYEVWNVCKDVLAAEIKRRIAEADLGAAAPRFENVGCSQCGRGFGPGNAGFSHCADHIGRHALDD
;
A
#
# COMPACT_ATOMS: atom_id res chain seq x y z
N MET A 1 -47.53 -36.20 -29.67
CA MET A 1 -46.24 -35.65 -30.13
C MET A 1 -45.90 -34.48 -29.22
N HIS A 2 -45.01 -34.67 -28.24
CA HIS A 2 -44.66 -33.63 -27.26
C HIS A 2 -43.27 -33.12 -27.60
N THR A 3 -43.17 -31.88 -28.06
CA THR A 3 -41.89 -31.20 -28.31
C THR A 3 -41.38 -30.55 -27.02
N PRO A 4 -40.17 -30.87 -26.53
CA PRO A 4 -39.62 -30.19 -25.37
C PRO A 4 -39.27 -28.74 -25.71
N ARG A 5 -39.66 -27.81 -24.84
CA ARG A 5 -39.24 -26.40 -24.93
C ARG A 5 -37.72 -26.30 -24.74
N PRO A 6 -36.98 -25.56 -25.59
CA PRO A 6 -35.56 -25.32 -25.36
C PRO A 6 -35.39 -24.43 -24.13
N HIS A 7 -34.59 -24.90 -23.18
CA HIS A 7 -34.29 -24.23 -21.92
C HIS A 7 -33.53 -22.91 -22.21
N ARG A 8 -34.25 -21.79 -22.23
CA ARG A 8 -33.67 -20.43 -22.40
C ARG A 8 -33.17 -19.85 -21.08
N ASN A 9 -32.36 -20.57 -20.31
CA ASN A 9 -31.73 -20.01 -19.11
C ASN A 9 -30.23 -20.26 -19.21
N ASN A 10 -29.42 -19.21 -19.34
CA ASN A 10 -28.00 -19.07 -18.93
C ASN A 10 -27.15 -18.16 -19.82
N VAL A 11 -27.55 -17.86 -21.06
CA VAL A 11 -26.67 -17.12 -22.00
C VAL A 11 -26.45 -15.65 -21.62
N ARG A 12 -27.39 -15.02 -20.91
CA ARG A 12 -27.26 -13.63 -20.42
C ARG A 12 -26.77 -13.50 -18.98
N ILE A 13 -26.76 -14.59 -18.20
CA ILE A 13 -26.38 -14.57 -16.78
C ILE A 13 -24.84 -14.60 -16.65
N LEU A 14 -24.17 -15.35 -17.53
CA LEU A 14 -22.71 -15.45 -17.54
C LEU A 14 -22.02 -14.10 -17.84
N PRO A 15 -22.40 -13.32 -18.87
CA PRO A 15 -21.84 -11.99 -19.09
C PRO A 15 -22.05 -11.05 -17.89
N ALA A 16 -23.27 -10.98 -17.35
CA ALA A 16 -23.58 -10.12 -16.21
C ALA A 16 -22.82 -10.49 -14.92
N LEU A 17 -22.46 -11.76 -14.73
CA LEU A 17 -21.63 -12.20 -13.60
C LEU A 17 -20.14 -11.87 -13.81
N VAL A 18 -19.64 -11.97 -15.03
CA VAL A 18 -18.27 -11.58 -15.38
C VAL A 18 -18.10 -10.08 -15.22
N ASP A 19 -19.06 -9.28 -15.70
CA ASP A 19 -19.07 -7.82 -15.55
C ASP A 19 -19.07 -7.45 -14.06
N ARG A 20 -19.92 -8.08 -13.24
CA ARG A 20 -19.94 -7.88 -11.79
C ARG A 20 -18.62 -8.24 -11.11
N HIS A 21 -17.97 -9.33 -11.52
CA HIS A 21 -16.68 -9.71 -10.95
C HIS A 21 -15.59 -8.71 -11.32
N ALA A 22 -15.59 -8.22 -12.56
CA ALA A 22 -14.67 -7.16 -12.99
C ALA A 22 -14.90 -5.88 -12.19
N ASP A 23 -16.14 -5.47 -11.99
CA ASP A 23 -16.50 -4.30 -11.16
C ASP A 23 -16.03 -4.46 -9.71
N GLN A 24 -16.16 -5.67 -9.14
CA GLN A 24 -15.69 -5.96 -7.79
C GLN A 24 -14.17 -5.90 -7.66
N LEU A 25 -13.44 -6.41 -8.66
CA LEU A 25 -11.98 -6.32 -8.68
C LEU A 25 -11.52 -4.87 -8.82
N GLN A 26 -12.20 -4.08 -9.66
CA GLN A 26 -11.88 -2.66 -9.82
C GLN A 26 -12.14 -1.90 -8.52
N ALA A 27 -13.30 -2.09 -7.90
CA ALA A 27 -13.62 -1.45 -6.62
C ALA A 27 -12.61 -1.80 -5.54
N ALA A 28 -12.17 -3.06 -5.44
CA ALA A 28 -11.15 -3.47 -4.48
C ALA A 28 -9.79 -2.79 -4.75
N ALA A 29 -9.41 -2.62 -6.02
CA ALA A 29 -8.18 -1.93 -6.38
C ALA A 29 -8.25 -0.42 -6.07
N ASP A 30 -9.41 0.20 -6.33
CA ASP A 30 -9.65 1.60 -6.01
C ASP A 30 -9.64 1.83 -4.49
N ASP A 31 -10.25 0.94 -3.71
CA ASP A 31 -10.23 0.98 -2.24
C ASP A 31 -8.79 0.84 -1.70
N GLU A 32 -7.97 -0.04 -2.28
CA GLU A 32 -6.55 -0.20 -1.91
C GLU A 32 -5.74 1.06 -2.23
N ALA A 33 -5.97 1.66 -3.41
CA ALA A 33 -5.33 2.92 -3.80
C ALA A 33 -5.72 4.06 -2.85
N LEU A 34 -7.01 4.17 -2.51
CA LEU A 34 -7.49 5.18 -1.57
C LEU A 34 -6.87 5.01 -0.17
N ALA A 35 -6.83 3.79 0.35
CA ALA A 35 -6.21 3.52 1.65
C ALA A 35 -4.70 3.86 1.66
N ARG A 36 -4.01 3.64 0.54
CA ARG A 36 -2.61 4.05 0.38
C ARG A 36 -2.46 5.56 0.42
N ASP A 37 -3.33 6.29 -0.29
CA ASP A 37 -3.29 7.75 -0.35
C ASP A 37 -3.63 8.38 1.00
N GLU A 38 -4.68 7.90 1.70
CA GLU A 38 -5.03 8.33 3.06
C GLU A 38 -3.88 8.14 4.05
N ARG A 39 -3.19 6.99 3.98
CA ARG A 39 -2.01 6.73 4.81
C ARG A 39 -0.87 7.69 4.46
N ASN A 40 -0.61 7.94 3.18
CA ASN A 40 0.45 8.84 2.74
C ASN A 40 0.17 10.30 3.16
N GLU A 41 -1.09 10.73 3.12
CA GLU A 41 -1.55 12.02 3.64
C GLU A 41 -1.31 12.10 5.16
N ALA A 42 -1.71 11.09 5.92
CA ALA A 42 -1.45 11.05 7.37
C ALA A 42 0.05 11.09 7.71
N ILE A 43 0.90 10.45 6.90
CA ILE A 43 2.36 10.52 7.04
C ILE A 43 2.87 11.95 6.77
N ALA A 44 2.34 12.61 5.74
CA ALA A 44 2.70 13.98 5.38
C ALA A 44 2.29 14.97 6.48
N ASP A 45 1.07 14.85 7.00
CA ASP A 45 0.56 15.68 8.08
C ASP A 45 1.35 15.51 9.39
N GLY A 46 1.84 14.30 9.66
CA GLY A 46 2.71 14.01 10.79
C GLY A 46 4.18 14.41 10.61
N ALA A 47 4.58 14.92 9.43
CA ALA A 47 5.93 15.41 9.18
C ALA A 47 6.02 16.90 9.50
N THR A 48 6.49 17.21 10.71
CA THR A 48 6.61 18.58 11.21
C THR A 48 8.06 19.06 11.21
N PHE A 49 8.25 20.37 11.26
CA PHE A 49 9.57 21.01 11.13
C PHE A 49 10.56 20.64 12.26
N ASP A 50 10.05 20.39 13.46
CA ASP A 50 10.81 20.09 14.69
C ASP A 50 11.51 18.73 14.67
N VAL A 51 11.07 17.81 13.81
CA VAL A 51 11.65 16.47 13.67
C VAL A 51 12.43 16.29 12.37
N LEU A 52 12.67 17.37 11.62
CA LEU A 52 13.34 17.29 10.33
C LEU A 52 14.84 16.99 10.49
N PRO A 53 15.37 16.00 9.74
CA PRO A 53 16.76 15.59 9.84
C PRO A 53 17.67 16.49 9.01
N PHE A 54 17.89 17.73 9.43
CA PHE A 54 18.85 18.62 8.78
C PHE A 54 20.27 18.09 8.90
N SER A 55 21.00 18.08 7.79
CA SER A 55 22.44 17.82 7.78
C SER A 55 23.22 19.00 8.36
N THR A 56 24.45 18.74 8.80
CA THR A 56 25.38 19.78 9.29
C THR A 56 25.58 20.90 8.26
N GLU A 57 25.65 20.56 6.98
CA GLU A 57 25.83 21.51 5.88
C GLU A 57 24.60 22.41 5.72
N GLN A 58 23.40 21.85 5.77
CA GLN A 58 22.16 22.63 5.71
C GLN A 58 22.01 23.55 6.92
N ILE A 59 22.36 23.07 8.13
CA ILE A 59 22.35 23.90 9.33
C ILE A 59 23.31 25.09 9.17
N ALA A 60 24.49 24.89 8.60
CA ALA A 60 25.45 25.97 8.35
C ALA A 60 24.92 27.01 7.35
N VAL A 61 24.23 26.57 6.29
CA VAL A 61 23.56 27.47 5.32
C VAL A 61 22.48 28.28 6.02
N LEU A 62 21.63 27.63 6.81
CA LEU A 62 20.56 28.29 7.56
C LEU A 62 21.11 29.31 8.57
N ASP A 63 22.12 28.96 9.36
CA ASP A 63 22.77 29.88 10.32
C ASP A 63 23.39 31.08 9.59
N ALA A 64 24.08 30.86 8.48
CA ALA A 64 24.70 31.93 7.70
C ALA A 64 23.65 32.90 7.11
N ALA A 65 22.55 32.37 6.58
CA ALA A 65 21.42 33.14 6.07
C ALA A 65 20.76 33.99 7.17
N LEU A 66 20.45 33.36 8.31
CA LEU A 66 19.82 34.03 9.44
C LEU A 66 20.70 35.13 10.04
N ARG A 67 22.02 34.91 10.13
CA ARG A 67 22.97 35.93 10.62
C ARG A 67 23.10 37.15 9.71
N ARG A 68 22.98 36.95 8.39
CA ARG A 68 23.00 38.07 7.43
C ARG A 68 21.72 38.89 7.49
N GLY A 69 20.59 38.24 7.77
CA GLY A 69 19.31 38.91 8.02
C GLY A 69 18.74 39.65 6.82
N ARG A 70 19.11 39.22 5.59
CA ARG A 70 18.60 39.83 4.36
C ARG A 70 17.28 39.19 3.94
N ILE A 71 16.44 39.97 3.26
CA ILE A 71 15.16 39.48 2.77
C ILE A 71 15.33 38.43 1.66
N GLU A 72 16.40 38.55 0.87
CA GLU A 72 16.75 37.60 -0.19
C GLU A 72 17.05 36.20 0.38
N ASP A 73 17.60 36.14 1.60
CA ASP A 73 17.98 34.89 2.25
C ASP A 73 16.73 34.12 2.77
N VAL A 74 15.55 34.76 2.85
CA VAL A 74 14.30 34.11 3.24
C VAL A 74 13.94 32.97 2.29
N TYR A 75 14.18 33.15 0.99
CA TYR A 75 13.91 32.09 0.00
C TYR A 75 14.90 30.93 0.13
N GLU A 76 16.16 31.21 0.46
CA GLU A 76 17.17 30.17 0.68
C GLU A 76 16.79 29.30 1.88
N VAL A 77 16.47 29.92 3.02
CA VAL A 77 15.99 29.23 4.23
C VAL A 77 14.73 28.43 3.90
N TRP A 78 13.72 29.06 3.31
CA TRP A 78 12.45 28.42 2.99
C TRP A 78 12.61 27.20 2.07
N ASN A 79 13.43 27.30 1.02
CA ASN A 79 13.62 26.20 0.08
C ASN A 79 14.36 25.03 0.73
N VAL A 80 15.44 25.29 1.49
CA VAL A 80 16.15 24.24 2.24
C VAL A 80 15.19 23.51 3.18
N CYS A 81 14.38 24.26 3.93
CA CYS A 81 13.38 23.72 4.84
C CYS A 81 12.35 22.83 4.13
N LYS A 82 11.79 23.31 3.01
CA LYS A 82 10.82 22.55 2.22
C LYS A 82 11.41 21.29 1.60
N ASP A 83 12.63 21.37 1.10
CA ASP A 83 13.28 20.24 0.44
C ASP A 83 13.56 19.11 1.45
N VAL A 84 14.00 19.47 2.66
CA VAL A 84 14.17 18.51 3.76
C VAL A 84 12.84 17.90 4.19
N LEU A 85 11.78 18.71 4.32
CA LEU A 85 10.44 18.21 4.64
C LEU A 85 9.95 17.21 3.58
N ALA A 86 10.06 17.57 2.30
CA ALA A 86 9.65 16.71 1.19
C ALA A 86 10.45 15.41 1.14
N ALA A 87 11.76 15.45 1.42
CA ALA A 87 12.60 14.27 1.50
C ALA A 87 12.20 13.35 2.65
N GLU A 88 11.89 13.92 3.82
CA GLU A 88 11.48 13.14 4.99
C GLU A 88 10.12 12.45 4.78
N ILE A 89 9.14 13.15 4.19
CA ILE A 89 7.85 12.55 3.83
C ILE A 89 8.07 11.37 2.88
N LYS A 90 8.89 11.54 1.84
CA LYS A 90 9.22 10.46 0.91
C LYS A 90 9.86 9.26 1.61
N ARG A 91 10.79 9.51 2.54
CA ARG A 91 11.46 8.46 3.32
C ARG A 91 10.44 7.66 4.15
N ARG A 92 9.54 8.35 4.86
CA ARG A 92 8.51 7.70 5.68
C ARG A 92 7.50 6.91 4.85
N ILE A 93 7.09 7.43 3.69
CA ILE A 93 6.22 6.70 2.76
C ILE A 93 6.93 5.43 2.27
N ALA A 94 8.20 5.52 1.88
CA ALA A 94 8.97 4.36 1.43
C ALA A 94 9.11 3.30 2.54
N GLU A 95 9.33 3.73 3.78
CA GLU A 95 9.38 2.84 4.95
C GLU A 95 8.02 2.14 5.20
N ALA A 96 6.91 2.88 5.09
CA ALA A 96 5.56 2.33 5.20
C ALA A 96 5.23 1.34 4.06
N ASP A 97 5.69 1.62 2.84
CA ASP A 97 5.52 0.72 1.69
C ASP A 97 6.28 -0.60 1.88
N LEU A 98 7.51 -0.55 2.42
CA LEU A 98 8.27 -1.75 2.77
C LEU A 98 7.57 -2.56 3.86
N GLY A 99 7.01 -1.89 4.87
CA GLY A 99 6.22 -2.54 5.91
C GLY A 99 4.94 -3.19 5.39
N ALA A 100 4.26 -2.56 4.43
CA ALA A 100 3.07 -3.10 3.80
C ALA A 100 3.36 -4.30 2.88
N ALA A 101 4.54 -4.35 2.26
CA ALA A 101 4.97 -5.47 1.42
C ALA A 101 5.42 -6.70 2.22
N ALA A 102 5.78 -6.52 3.50
CA ALA A 102 6.21 -7.62 4.36
C ALA A 102 5.04 -8.58 4.66
N PRO A 103 5.29 -9.91 4.68
CA PRO A 103 4.26 -10.88 5.08
C PRO A 103 3.74 -10.58 6.49
N ARG A 104 2.43 -10.58 6.67
CA ARG A 104 1.81 -10.35 7.99
C ARG A 104 2.10 -11.47 8.99
N PHE A 105 2.33 -12.68 8.50
CA PHE A 105 2.59 -13.87 9.30
C PHE A 105 3.84 -14.58 8.79
N GLU A 106 4.69 -15.04 9.72
CA GLU A 106 5.90 -15.83 9.41
C GLU A 106 5.56 -17.20 8.81
N ASN A 107 4.42 -17.78 9.19
CA ASN A 107 3.90 -19.00 8.61
C ASN A 107 2.37 -18.94 8.52
N VAL A 108 1.82 -19.21 7.33
CA VAL A 108 0.38 -19.40 7.13
C VAL A 108 0.07 -20.87 6.91
N GLY A 109 -1.03 -21.34 7.49
CA GLY A 109 -1.43 -22.75 7.44
C GLY A 109 -2.82 -22.97 6.85
N CYS A 110 -3.12 -24.23 6.52
CA CYS A 110 -4.48 -24.65 6.20
C CYS A 110 -5.17 -25.21 7.45
N SER A 111 -6.31 -24.63 7.83
CA SER A 111 -7.08 -25.10 8.99
C SER A 111 -7.68 -26.50 8.79
N GLN A 112 -7.91 -26.93 7.55
CA GLN A 112 -8.48 -28.24 7.22
C GLN A 112 -7.45 -29.38 7.25
N CYS A 113 -6.24 -29.19 6.70
CA CYS A 113 -5.22 -30.25 6.66
C CYS A 113 -4.01 -30.02 7.58
N GLY A 114 -3.93 -28.88 8.26
CA GLY A 114 -2.88 -28.54 9.22
C GLY A 114 -1.52 -28.20 8.62
N ARG A 115 -1.35 -28.23 7.30
CA ARG A 115 -0.07 -27.97 6.63
C ARG A 115 0.33 -26.50 6.70
N GLY A 116 1.63 -26.24 6.85
CA GLY A 116 2.25 -24.91 6.77
C GLY A 116 2.76 -24.57 5.37
N PHE A 117 2.73 -23.29 5.00
CA PHE A 117 3.08 -22.81 3.66
C PHE A 117 4.12 -21.67 3.68
N GLY A 118 4.68 -21.36 4.85
CA GLY A 118 5.65 -20.28 5.04
C GLY A 118 5.00 -18.90 5.10
N PRO A 119 5.78 -17.82 4.95
CA PRO A 119 5.29 -16.46 5.18
C PRO A 119 4.14 -16.08 4.24
N GLY A 120 3.13 -15.39 4.79
CA GLY A 120 1.98 -14.96 4.00
C GLY A 120 1.08 -13.95 4.71
N ASN A 121 0.05 -13.50 3.99
CA ASN A 121 -0.88 -12.47 4.47
C ASN A 121 -2.22 -13.04 4.94
N ALA A 122 -2.51 -14.31 4.65
CA ALA A 122 -3.70 -15.01 5.08
C ALA A 122 -3.49 -16.54 5.06
N GLY A 123 -4.15 -17.25 5.97
CA GLY A 123 -4.23 -18.71 5.96
C GLY A 123 -5.31 -19.25 5.02
N PHE A 124 -5.32 -20.57 4.85
CA PHE A 124 -6.28 -21.26 4.00
C PHE A 124 -7.39 -21.89 4.85
N SER A 125 -8.64 -21.68 4.44
CA SER A 125 -9.78 -22.28 5.15
C SER A 125 -10.01 -23.71 4.68
N HIS A 126 -9.90 -23.97 3.37
CA HIS A 126 -10.11 -25.28 2.77
C HIS A 126 -8.86 -25.76 2.01
N CYS A 127 -8.74 -27.07 1.84
CA CYS A 127 -7.66 -27.65 1.03
C CYS A 127 -7.70 -27.17 -0.44
N ALA A 128 -8.89 -26.81 -0.92
CA ALA A 128 -9.08 -26.27 -2.27
C ALA A 128 -8.42 -24.89 -2.45
N ASP A 129 -8.31 -24.11 -1.38
CA ASP A 129 -7.82 -22.72 -1.42
C ASP A 129 -6.30 -22.64 -1.63
N HIS A 130 -5.58 -23.76 -1.41
CA HIS A 130 -4.13 -23.86 -1.61
C HIS A 130 -3.74 -24.89 -2.67
N ILE A 131 -4.66 -25.24 -3.58
CA ILE A 131 -4.32 -26.10 -4.72
C ILE A 131 -3.22 -25.41 -5.54
N GLY A 132 -2.11 -26.13 -5.76
CA GLY A 132 -0.94 -25.60 -6.47
C GLY A 132 0.07 -24.86 -5.58
N ARG A 133 -0.19 -24.71 -4.27
CA ARG A 133 0.83 -24.30 -3.30
C ARG A 133 1.50 -25.53 -2.69
N HIS A 134 2.82 -25.49 -2.63
CA HIS A 134 3.61 -26.51 -1.94
C HIS A 134 3.67 -26.19 -0.44
N ALA A 135 3.29 -27.15 0.39
CA ALA A 135 3.54 -27.07 1.82
C ALA A 135 5.05 -27.11 2.05
N LEU A 136 5.52 -26.36 3.03
CA LEU A 136 6.88 -26.54 3.54
C LEU A 136 6.81 -27.73 4.50
N ASP A 137 7.46 -28.83 4.13
CA ASP A 137 7.69 -29.94 5.06
C ASP A 137 8.85 -29.49 5.98
N ASP A 138 8.61 -29.43 7.29
CA ASP A 138 9.64 -29.17 8.31
C ASP A 138 10.68 -30.30 8.37
#